data_AF-A0A484GT79-F1
#
_entry.id   AF-A0A484GT79-F1
#
_cell.length_a   1.000
_cell.length_b   1.000
_cell.length_c   1.000
_cell.angle_alpha   90.00
_cell.angle_beta   90.00
_cell.angle_gamma   90.00
#
_symmetry.space_group_name_H-M   'P 1'
#
loop_
_entity.id
_entity.type
_entity.pdbx_description
1 polymer ?
#
loop_
_entity_poly.entity_id
_entity_poly.type
_entity_poly.pdbx_seq_one_letter_code
_entity_poly.pdbx_strand_id
1 'polypeptide(L)' 'NSAAVPVDYDTNKCQIIFNKETCTYAVVEQEDPEKTCAVSGWVL' A
#
# COMPACT_ATOMS: atom_id res chain seq x y z
N ASN A 1 -12.53 -10.74 -7.72
CA ASN A 1 -12.41 -9.67 -6.70
C ASN A 1 -11.30 -8.77 -7.18
N SER A 2 -11.59 -7.49 -7.46
CA SER A 2 -10.61 -6.53 -7.97
C SER A 2 -10.16 -5.64 -6.82
N ALA A 3 -8.85 -5.49 -6.63
CA ALA A 3 -8.28 -4.72 -5.52
C ALA A 3 -7.86 -3.33 -6.03
N ALA A 4 -8.27 -2.26 -5.33
CA ALA A 4 -7.77 -0.92 -5.64
C ALA A 4 -6.26 -0.86 -5.42
N VAL A 5 -5.52 -0.41 -6.42
CA VAL A 5 -4.05 -0.33 -6.42
C VAL A 5 -3.64 1.09 -6.01
N PRO A 6 -2.74 1.26 -5.02
CA PRO A 6 -2.20 2.55 -4.67
C PRO A 6 -1.22 3.01 -5.75
N VAL A 7 -1.41 4.23 -6.25
CA VAL A 7 -0.60 4.80 -7.35
C VAL A 7 0.19 6.04 -6.95
N ASP A 8 -0.15 6.66 -5.82
CA ASP A 8 0.53 7.86 -5.33
C ASP A 8 0.80 7.77 -3.81
N TYR A 9 2.06 7.55 -3.47
CA TYR A 9 2.62 7.45 -2.12
C TYR A 9 4.14 7.69 -2.18
N ASP A 10 4.80 7.88 -1.03
CA ASP A 10 6.26 8.06 -0.98
C ASP A 10 6.98 6.73 -1.28
N THR A 11 7.33 6.52 -2.55
CA THR A 11 8.03 5.30 -3.02
C THR A 11 9.47 5.18 -2.51
N ASN A 12 10.07 6.24 -1.95
CA ASN A 12 11.41 6.19 -1.39
C ASN A 12 11.41 5.62 0.04
N LYS A 13 10.37 5.91 0.81
CA LYS A 13 10.26 5.50 2.22
C LYS A 13 9.31 4.34 2.46
N CYS A 14 8.40 4.10 1.53
CA CYS A 14 7.31 3.15 1.70
C CYS A 14 7.33 2.06 0.64
N GLN A 15 6.64 0.97 0.96
CA GLN A 15 6.47 -0.22 0.11
C GLN A 15 5.03 -0.70 0.16
N ILE A 16 4.63 -1.44 -0.87
CA ILE A 16 3.29 -2.03 -0.97
C ILE A 16 3.33 -3.50 -0.54
N ILE A 17 2.38 -3.90 0.28
CA ILE A 17 2.11 -5.30 0.63
C ILE A 17 0.72 -5.67 0.12
N PHE A 18 0.62 -6.77 -0.62
CA PHE A 18 -0.66 -7.32 -1.05
C PHE A 18 -1.15 -8.39 -0.07
N ASN A 19 -2.29 -8.13 0.58
CA ASN A 19 -2.98 -9.12 1.39
C ASN A 19 -3.91 -9.95 0.51
N LYS A 20 -3.56 -11.23 0.33
CA LYS A 20 -4.32 -12.19 -0.50
C LYS A 20 -5.63 -12.64 0.13
N GLU A 21 -5.72 -12.67 1.46
CA GLU A 21 -6.92 -13.11 2.19
C GLU A 21 -8.04 -12.08 2.04
N THR A 22 -7.70 -10.79 2.18
CA THR A 22 -8.67 -9.68 2.07
C THR A 22 -8.75 -9.09 0.66
N CYS A 23 -7.84 -9.46 -0.25
CA CYS A 23 -7.68 -8.85 -1.57
C CYS A 23 -7.48 -7.33 -1.51
N THR A 24 -6.59 -6.86 -0.62
CA THR A 24 -6.31 -5.44 -0.43
C THR A 24 -4.81 -5.16 -0.47
N TYR A 25 -4.43 -3.98 -0.95
CA TYR A 25 -3.07 -3.47 -0.80
C TYR A 25 -2.96 -2.61 0.46
N ALA A 26 -1.83 -2.73 1.14
CA ALA A 26 -1.42 -1.85 2.22
C ALA A 26 -0.10 -1.16 1.83
N VAL A 27 0.03 0.12 2.15
CA VAL A 27 1.29 0.85 1.96
C VAL A 27 1.88 1.09 3.34
N VAL A 28 3.10 0.61 3.57
CA VAL A 28 3.78 0.62 4.87
C VAL A 28 5.20 1.15 4.72
N GLU A 29 5.85 1.54 5.81
CA GLU A 29 7.25 1.98 5.78
C GLU A 29 8.18 0.82 5.38
N GLN A 30 9.30 1.14 4.73
CA GLN A 30 10.31 0.15 4.36
C GLN A 30 11.06 -0.38 5.60
N GLU A 31 11.35 0.51 6.55
CA GLU A 31 12.08 0.18 7.78
C GLU A 31 11.18 -0.46 8.85
N ASP A 32 9.88 -0.14 8.84
CA ASP A 32 8.91 -0.63 9.82
C ASP A 32 7.56 -0.98 9.16
N PRO A 33 7.37 -2.24 8.74
CA PRO A 33 6.13 -2.69 8.10
C PRO A 33 4.87 -2.62 8.98
N GLU A 34 4.99 -2.37 10.29
CA GLU A 34 3.84 -2.17 11.18
C GLU A 34 3.28 -0.74 11.06
N LYS A 35 4.09 0.22 10.56
CA LYS A 35 3.65 1.59 10.28
C LYS A 35 3.10 1.73 8.87
N THR A 36 1.88 2.23 8.76
CA THR A 36 1.27 2.57 7.48
C THR A 36 1.75 3.93 6.97
N CYS A 37 1.90 4.03 5.66
CA CYS A 37 2.19 5.29 4.99
C CYS A 37 0.92 5.96 4.46
N ALA A 38 0.97 7.28 4.34
CA ALA A 38 -0.08 8.03 3.67
C ALA A 38 -0.11 7.71 2.17
N VAL A 39 -1.32 7.55 1.63
CA VAL A 39 -1.57 7.31 0.21
C VAL A 39 -2.47 8.42 -0.31
N SER A 40 -2.02 9.10 -1.34
CA SER A 40 -2.71 10.24 -1.95
C SER A 40 -3.60 9.81 -3.13
N GLY A 41 -3.40 8.61 -3.70
CA GLY A 41 -4.11 8.15 -4.88
C GLY A 41 -4.28 6.64 -4.99
N TRP A 42 -5.48 6.21 -5.38
CA TRP A 42 -5.87 4.82 -5.63
C TRP A 42 -6.56 4.70 -6.99
N VAL A 43 -6.37 3.58 -7.68
CA VAL A 43 -7.06 3.22 -8.93
C VAL A 43 -7.69 1.83 -8.78
N LEU A 44 -8.93 1.67 -9.22
CA LEU A 44 -9.65 0.38 -9.20
C LEU A 44 -9.40 -0.44 -10.48
#